data_AF-A0A952VT28-F1
#
_entry.id   AF-A0A952VT28-F1
#
_cell.length_a   1.000
_cell.length_b   1.000
_cell.length_c   1.000
_cell.angle_alpha   90.00
_cell.angle_beta   90.00
_cell.angle_gamma   90.00
#
_symmetry.space_group_name_H-M   'P 1'
#
loop_
_entity.id
_entity.type
_entity.pdbx_description
1 polymer ?
#
loop_
_entity_poly.entity_id
_entity_poly.type
_entity_poly.pdbx_seq_one_letter_code
_entity_poly.pdbx_strand_id
1 'polypeptide(L)'
;MKQVALLMMIGVVSATMSVTAPVHAATVTQLELTGGAVNYDGKYASAMDRLLGQDGTLKLGQFQAIGDLVPTIPSSKGCTTYSLFTSGFTGATAPSAVISGSSISIDLSSLFFGASRGDSHKTWNIGESATGLFNPDTREFMVSWDHMFDSGKHEGLATFFLKGIAQVQNGQQPVPTPAGLVLYATGLFGLGTWAWRRHRTAVPHAA
;
A
#
# COMPACT_ATOMS: atom_id res chain seq x y z
N MET A 1 35.27 27.67 33.73
CA MET A 1 34.64 27.92 32.41
C MET A 1 34.86 26.81 31.39
N LYS A 2 35.99 26.06 31.39
CA LYS A 2 36.27 25.00 30.40
C LYS A 2 35.39 23.73 30.52
N GLN A 3 34.88 23.40 31.70
CA GLN A 3 34.07 22.17 31.92
C GLN A 3 32.60 22.31 31.50
N VAL A 4 32.04 23.52 31.52
CA VAL A 4 30.65 23.78 31.12
C VAL A 4 30.48 23.70 29.59
N ALA A 5 31.51 24.12 28.85
CA ALA A 5 31.53 24.01 27.38
C ALA A 5 31.61 22.54 26.91
N LEU A 6 32.30 21.67 27.66
CA LEU A 6 32.42 20.25 27.36
C LEU A 6 31.09 19.50 27.59
N LEU A 7 30.37 19.83 28.67
CA LEU A 7 29.06 19.26 28.97
C LEU A 7 27.97 19.68 27.96
N MET A 8 28.02 20.91 27.45
CA MET A 8 27.12 21.34 26.38
C MET A 8 27.39 20.61 25.05
N MET A 9 28.65 20.33 24.71
CA MET A 9 28.94 19.57 23.48
C MET A 9 28.51 18.11 23.57
N ILE A 10 28.63 17.46 24.73
CA ILE A 10 28.19 16.06 24.92
C ILE A 10 26.66 15.96 24.94
N GLY A 11 25.97 16.97 25.50
CA GLY A 11 24.51 17.04 25.48
C GLY A 11 23.90 17.20 24.08
N VAL A 12 24.57 17.96 23.20
CA VAL A 12 24.12 18.16 21.80
C VAL A 12 24.38 16.92 20.93
N VAL A 13 25.45 16.17 21.20
CA VAL A 13 25.78 14.94 20.44
C VAL A 13 24.91 13.75 20.86
N SER A 14 24.39 13.73 22.09
CA SER A 14 23.54 12.61 22.57
C SER A 14 22.09 12.70 22.08
N ALA A 15 21.64 13.87 21.61
CA ALA A 15 20.27 14.08 21.13
C ALA A 15 20.05 13.74 19.64
N THR A 16 21.10 13.37 18.89
CA THR A 16 21.03 13.16 17.43
C THR A 16 20.93 11.70 16.98
N MET A 17 20.94 10.73 17.90
CA MET A 17 21.09 9.30 17.55
C MET A 17 19.85 8.42 17.78
N SER A 18 18.65 8.99 17.94
CA SER A 18 17.43 8.19 18.08
C SER A 18 16.22 8.84 17.41
N VAL A 19 16.37 9.22 16.13
CA VAL A 19 15.19 9.43 15.28
C VAL A 19 14.93 8.11 14.57
N THR A 20 14.30 7.15 15.25
CA THR A 20 13.58 6.09 14.56
C THR A 20 12.47 6.79 13.79
N ALA A 21 12.65 6.91 12.47
CA ALA A 21 11.62 7.46 11.61
C ALA A 21 10.33 6.66 11.83
N PRO A 22 9.18 7.32 12.02
CA PRO A 22 7.91 6.63 12.04
C PRO A 22 7.74 5.89 10.71
N VAL A 23 7.60 4.56 10.75
CA VAL A 23 7.19 3.75 9.59
C VAL A 23 5.81 4.25 9.19
N HIS A 24 5.76 5.17 8.24
CA HIS A 24 4.50 5.65 7.67
C HIS A 24 3.96 4.53 6.80
N ALA A 25 2.89 3.89 7.26
CA ALA A 25 2.12 2.97 6.44
C ALA A 25 1.60 3.75 5.23
N ALA A 26 2.04 3.37 4.04
CA ALA A 26 1.64 4.04 2.82
C ALA A 26 0.34 3.43 2.31
N THR A 27 -0.65 4.28 2.04
CA THR A 27 -1.95 3.84 1.51
C THR A 27 -1.83 3.63 0.01
N VAL A 28 -2.17 2.43 -0.45
CA VAL A 28 -2.17 2.10 -1.88
C VAL A 28 -3.56 2.41 -2.44
N THR A 29 -3.62 3.11 -3.56
CA THR A 29 -4.89 3.44 -4.22
C THR A 29 -5.25 2.49 -5.36
N GLN A 30 -4.23 1.93 -6.00
CA GLN A 30 -4.41 1.07 -7.17
C GLN A 30 -3.25 0.09 -7.30
N LEU A 31 -3.55 -1.10 -7.78
CA LEU A 31 -2.59 -2.14 -8.12
C LEU A 31 -2.74 -2.46 -9.60
N GLU A 32 -1.68 -2.27 -10.37
CA GLU A 32 -1.59 -2.70 -11.76
C GLU A 32 -1.12 -4.16 -11.75
N LEU A 33 -1.99 -5.07 -12.18
CA LEU A 33 -1.68 -6.49 -12.24
C LEU A 33 -0.90 -6.74 -13.53
N THR A 34 0.25 -7.39 -13.41
CA THR A 34 1.09 -7.82 -14.56
C THR A 34 1.16 -9.34 -14.68
N GLY A 35 0.35 -10.03 -13.87
CA GLY A 35 0.18 -11.46 -13.90
C GLY A 35 -0.04 -12.05 -12.52
N GLY A 36 -0.21 -13.36 -12.54
CA GLY A 36 -0.58 -14.16 -11.38
C GLY A 36 -0.70 -15.61 -11.79
N ALA A 37 -0.95 -16.45 -10.80
CA ALA A 37 -1.11 -17.88 -11.02
C ALA A 37 -2.00 -18.46 -9.92
N VAL A 38 -2.50 -19.67 -10.17
CA VAL A 38 -3.15 -20.46 -9.12
C VAL A 38 -2.58 -21.87 -9.08
N ASN A 39 -2.30 -22.35 -7.87
CA ASN A 39 -2.06 -23.75 -7.60
C ASN A 39 -3.34 -24.36 -7.02
N TYR A 40 -4.11 -25.01 -7.88
CA TYR A 40 -5.37 -25.66 -7.52
C TYR A 40 -5.65 -26.79 -8.51
N ASP A 41 -6.04 -27.97 -8.02
CA ASP A 41 -6.39 -29.12 -8.87
C ASP A 41 -7.91 -29.27 -9.04
N GLY A 42 -8.55 -28.20 -9.49
CA GLY A 42 -9.99 -28.17 -9.70
C GLY A 42 -10.40 -27.93 -11.14
N LYS A 43 -11.67 -28.18 -11.43
CA LYS A 43 -12.28 -28.01 -12.76
C LYS A 43 -12.03 -26.63 -13.40
N TYR A 44 -11.94 -25.58 -12.57
CA TYR A 44 -11.77 -24.21 -13.03
C TYR A 44 -10.33 -23.68 -12.93
N ALA A 45 -9.37 -24.51 -12.52
CA ALA A 45 -7.98 -24.11 -12.29
C ALA A 45 -7.36 -23.40 -13.49
N SER A 46 -7.44 -24.00 -14.68
CA SER A 46 -6.91 -23.38 -15.92
C SER A 46 -7.60 -22.05 -16.27
N ALA A 47 -8.88 -21.88 -15.96
CA ALA A 47 -9.59 -20.63 -16.22
C ALA A 47 -9.20 -19.54 -15.22
N MET A 48 -9.07 -19.89 -13.94
CA MET A 48 -8.59 -19.00 -12.88
C MET A 48 -7.15 -18.55 -13.16
N ASP A 49 -6.27 -19.50 -13.52
CA ASP A 49 -4.88 -19.23 -13.87
C ASP A 49 -4.77 -18.23 -15.03
N ARG A 50 -5.55 -18.45 -16.10
CA ARG A 50 -5.59 -17.54 -17.25
C ARG A 50 -6.18 -16.16 -16.94
N LEU A 51 -7.09 -16.04 -15.97
CA LEU A 51 -7.62 -14.74 -15.55
C LEU A 51 -6.62 -13.97 -14.70
N LEU A 52 -5.96 -14.64 -13.76
CA LEU A 52 -4.96 -14.03 -12.89
C LEU A 52 -3.67 -13.69 -13.66
N GLY A 53 -3.35 -14.47 -14.70
CA GLY A 53 -2.23 -14.22 -15.59
C GLY A 53 -2.43 -13.05 -16.57
N GLN A 54 -3.59 -12.40 -16.59
CA GLN A 54 -3.84 -11.24 -17.45
C GLN A 54 -3.43 -9.93 -16.78
N ASP A 55 -3.05 -8.98 -17.62
CA ASP A 55 -2.87 -7.60 -17.19
C ASP A 55 -4.22 -6.99 -16.81
N GLY A 56 -4.21 -6.22 -15.74
CA GLY A 56 -5.43 -5.69 -15.15
C GLY A 56 -5.18 -4.56 -14.18
N THR A 57 -6.27 -4.04 -13.62
CA THR A 57 -6.20 -2.97 -12.63
C THR A 57 -7.14 -3.28 -11.48
N LEU A 58 -6.55 -3.44 -10.29
CA LEU A 58 -7.30 -3.55 -9.05
C LEU A 58 -7.32 -2.18 -8.38
N LYS A 59 -8.47 -1.49 -8.43
CA LYS A 59 -8.68 -0.25 -7.70
C LYS A 59 -9.04 -0.55 -6.25
N LEU A 60 -8.30 0.04 -5.33
CA LEU A 60 -8.49 -0.16 -3.90
C LEU A 60 -9.49 0.86 -3.35
N GLY A 61 -10.25 0.47 -2.33
CA GLY A 61 -11.31 1.26 -1.70
C GLY A 61 -12.65 1.27 -2.44
N GLN A 62 -12.79 0.56 -3.56
CA GLN A 62 -14.05 0.46 -4.29
C GLN A 62 -14.29 -0.94 -4.90
N PHE A 63 -15.57 -1.28 -5.09
CA PHE A 63 -15.96 -2.49 -5.81
C PHE A 63 -15.85 -2.29 -7.32
N GLN A 64 -15.52 -3.35 -8.04
CA GLN A 64 -15.30 -3.34 -9.48
C GLN A 64 -16.15 -4.42 -10.14
N ALA A 65 -16.87 -4.06 -11.20
CA ALA A 65 -17.78 -4.96 -11.86
C ALA A 65 -17.04 -5.98 -12.76
N ILE A 66 -17.80 -6.91 -13.32
CA ILE A 66 -17.28 -7.91 -14.26
C ILE A 66 -16.66 -7.20 -15.47
N GLY A 67 -15.37 -7.48 -15.70
CA GLY A 67 -14.59 -6.91 -16.81
C GLY A 67 -13.79 -5.66 -16.46
N ASP A 68 -14.03 -5.04 -15.30
CA ASP A 68 -13.29 -3.84 -14.89
C ASP A 68 -11.91 -4.16 -14.32
N LEU A 69 -11.76 -5.33 -13.65
CA LEU A 69 -10.51 -5.74 -13.01
C LEU A 69 -9.53 -6.36 -14.01
N VAL A 70 -10.01 -7.35 -14.77
CA VAL A 70 -9.34 -7.95 -15.93
C VAL A 70 -10.37 -8.24 -17.02
N PRO A 71 -9.97 -8.31 -18.29
CA PRO A 71 -10.85 -8.76 -19.35
C PRO A 71 -11.41 -10.17 -19.08
N THR A 72 -12.68 -10.36 -19.38
CA THR A 72 -13.32 -11.68 -19.26
C THR A 72 -12.78 -12.63 -20.32
N ILE A 73 -12.69 -13.92 -20.01
CA ILE A 73 -12.22 -14.93 -20.98
C ILE A 73 -13.33 -15.90 -21.38
N PRO A 74 -13.48 -16.22 -22.66
CA PRO A 74 -14.32 -17.33 -23.08
C PRO A 74 -13.64 -18.66 -22.75
N SER A 75 -14.45 -19.64 -22.36
CA SER A 75 -14.05 -21.05 -22.29
C SER A 75 -13.65 -21.54 -23.69
N SER A 76 -12.77 -22.54 -23.76
CA SER A 76 -12.30 -23.10 -25.04
C SER A 76 -13.41 -23.68 -25.92
N LYS A 77 -14.60 -23.92 -25.35
CA LYS A 77 -15.79 -24.40 -26.07
C LYS A 77 -16.79 -23.28 -26.41
N GLY A 78 -16.51 -22.03 -26.07
CA GLY A 78 -17.33 -20.84 -26.36
C GLY A 78 -18.65 -20.72 -25.58
N CYS A 79 -19.05 -21.72 -24.80
CA CYS A 79 -20.35 -21.73 -24.11
C CYS A 79 -20.34 -21.13 -22.69
N THR A 80 -19.19 -20.67 -22.19
CA THR A 80 -19.05 -20.16 -20.84
C THR A 80 -18.03 -19.05 -20.83
N THR A 81 -18.29 -17.97 -20.11
CA THR A 81 -17.40 -16.83 -19.92
C THR A 81 -16.97 -16.78 -18.47
N TYR A 82 -15.67 -16.65 -18.23
CA TYR A 82 -15.09 -16.54 -16.90
C TYR A 82 -14.68 -15.09 -16.63
N SER A 83 -14.86 -14.65 -15.38
CA SER A 83 -14.57 -13.29 -14.95
C SER A 83 -14.00 -13.22 -13.54
N LEU A 84 -13.25 -12.16 -13.28
CA LEU A 84 -12.88 -11.72 -11.93
C LEU A 84 -13.53 -10.37 -11.67
N PHE A 85 -14.06 -10.18 -10.46
CA PHE A 85 -14.70 -8.95 -10.04
C PHE A 85 -14.68 -8.86 -8.50
N THR A 86 -14.97 -7.68 -7.97
CA THR A 86 -15.04 -7.47 -6.51
C THR A 86 -16.45 -7.06 -6.09
N SER A 87 -16.95 -7.63 -5.00
CA SER A 87 -18.33 -7.41 -4.57
C SER A 87 -18.49 -7.52 -3.05
N GLY A 88 -19.46 -6.78 -2.51
CA GLY A 88 -19.89 -6.86 -1.12
C GLY A 88 -20.94 -7.95 -0.86
N PHE A 89 -21.13 -8.94 -1.75
CA PHE A 89 -22.16 -9.98 -1.58
C PHE A 89 -22.07 -10.75 -0.26
N THR A 90 -20.85 -10.88 0.28
CA THR A 90 -20.56 -11.53 1.56
C THR A 90 -20.55 -10.58 2.76
N GLY A 91 -20.85 -9.29 2.56
CA GLY A 91 -20.69 -8.24 3.58
C GLY A 91 -19.23 -7.78 3.76
N ALA A 92 -18.29 -8.32 2.97
CA ALA A 92 -16.90 -7.91 2.97
C ALA A 92 -16.73 -6.47 2.46
N THR A 93 -15.71 -5.77 2.97
CA THR A 93 -15.35 -4.43 2.53
C THR A 93 -14.72 -4.44 1.14
N ALA A 94 -14.70 -3.28 0.49
CA ALA A 94 -13.95 -3.13 -0.75
C ALA A 94 -12.46 -3.44 -0.52
N PRO A 95 -11.74 -3.92 -1.55
CA PRO A 95 -10.34 -4.32 -1.42
C PRO A 95 -9.48 -3.19 -0.88
N SER A 96 -8.54 -3.50 -0.01
CA SER A 96 -7.62 -2.51 0.55
C SER A 96 -6.20 -3.05 0.58
N ALA A 97 -5.20 -2.18 0.64
CA ALA A 97 -3.82 -2.63 0.81
C ALA A 97 -3.02 -1.69 1.69
N VAL A 98 -2.09 -2.28 2.44
CA VAL A 98 -1.19 -1.60 3.36
C VAL A 98 0.23 -2.06 3.06
N ILE A 99 1.13 -1.09 2.89
CA ILE A 99 2.56 -1.34 2.75
C ILE A 99 3.26 -1.01 4.06
N SER A 100 4.10 -1.93 4.52
CA SER A 100 4.95 -1.77 5.70
C SER A 100 6.38 -2.13 5.34
N GLY A 101 7.20 -1.12 5.06
CA GLY A 101 8.58 -1.30 4.60
C GLY A 101 8.64 -2.07 3.28
N SER A 102 9.26 -3.25 3.29
CA SER A 102 9.41 -4.15 2.13
C SER A 102 8.31 -5.22 2.04
N SER A 103 7.23 -5.06 2.81
CA SER A 103 6.10 -5.99 2.83
C SER A 103 4.81 -5.29 2.43
N ILE A 104 3.91 -6.04 1.82
CA ILE A 104 2.57 -5.58 1.44
C ILE A 104 1.55 -6.61 1.90
N SER A 105 0.42 -6.10 2.42
CA SER A 105 -0.76 -6.88 2.77
C SER A 105 -1.94 -6.30 2.01
N ILE A 106 -2.67 -7.15 1.29
CA ILE A 106 -3.83 -6.78 0.47
C ILE A 106 -5.02 -7.57 0.98
N ASP A 107 -6.07 -6.89 1.41
CA ASP A 107 -7.35 -7.52 1.71
C ASP A 107 -8.12 -7.73 0.40
N LEU A 108 -8.23 -8.98 -0.02
CA LEU A 108 -8.99 -9.41 -1.18
C LEU A 108 -10.28 -10.15 -0.79
N SER A 109 -10.74 -10.09 0.45
CA SER A 109 -11.93 -10.83 0.94
C SER A 109 -13.21 -10.64 0.11
N SER A 110 -13.30 -9.56 -0.67
CA SER A 110 -14.39 -9.27 -1.61
C SER A 110 -14.10 -9.70 -3.05
N LEU A 111 -13.06 -10.47 -3.33
CA LEU A 111 -12.71 -10.98 -4.66
C LEU A 111 -13.50 -12.24 -5.02
N PHE A 112 -14.11 -12.23 -6.20
CA PHE A 112 -14.92 -13.33 -6.70
C PHE A 112 -14.47 -13.78 -8.09
N PHE A 113 -14.56 -15.08 -8.29
CA PHE A 113 -14.53 -15.72 -9.60
C PHE A 113 -15.95 -16.00 -10.08
N GLY A 114 -16.24 -15.62 -11.32
CA GLY A 114 -17.53 -15.84 -11.97
C GLY A 114 -17.42 -16.78 -13.17
N ALA A 115 -18.43 -17.64 -13.34
CA ALA A 115 -18.68 -18.39 -14.56
C ALA A 115 -20.11 -18.12 -15.06
N SER A 116 -20.22 -17.55 -16.25
CA SER A 116 -21.49 -17.23 -16.91
C SER A 116 -21.72 -18.15 -18.10
N ARG A 117 -22.94 -18.69 -18.24
CA ARG A 117 -23.38 -19.48 -19.40
C ARG A 117 -24.84 -19.14 -19.72
N GLY A 118 -25.05 -18.34 -20.78
CA GLY A 118 -26.39 -17.83 -21.09
C GLY A 118 -26.93 -17.06 -19.88
N ASP A 119 -28.10 -17.48 -19.38
CA ASP A 119 -28.75 -16.88 -18.21
C ASP A 119 -28.25 -17.42 -16.85
N SER A 120 -27.38 -18.45 -16.86
CA SER A 120 -26.85 -19.03 -15.64
C SER A 120 -25.56 -18.32 -15.23
N HIS A 121 -25.57 -17.70 -14.05
CA HIS A 121 -24.40 -17.12 -13.41
C HIS A 121 -24.05 -17.90 -12.14
N LYS A 122 -22.79 -18.36 -12.05
CA LYS A 122 -22.23 -18.94 -10.82
C LYS A 122 -21.05 -18.10 -10.38
N THR A 123 -20.99 -17.84 -9.08
CA THR A 123 -19.95 -17.01 -8.48
C THR A 123 -19.41 -17.71 -7.24
N TRP A 124 -18.11 -17.62 -7.05
CA TRP A 124 -17.40 -18.18 -5.91
C TRP A 124 -16.50 -17.11 -5.34
N ASN A 125 -16.56 -16.91 -4.02
CA ASN A 125 -15.55 -16.11 -3.34
C ASN A 125 -14.22 -16.88 -3.45
N ILE A 126 -13.15 -16.17 -3.78
CA ILE A 126 -11.79 -16.72 -3.84
C ILE A 126 -10.81 -15.84 -3.07
N GLY A 127 -11.35 -14.92 -2.28
CA GLY A 127 -10.67 -13.78 -1.74
C GLY A 127 -10.31 -13.97 -0.28
N GLU A 128 -9.05 -13.73 0.06
CA GLU A 128 -8.57 -13.66 1.45
C GLU A 128 -7.55 -12.53 1.62
N SER A 129 -6.90 -12.46 2.78
CA SER A 129 -5.78 -11.56 2.99
C SER A 129 -4.53 -12.11 2.29
N ALA A 130 -4.09 -11.41 1.25
CA ALA A 130 -2.87 -11.72 0.53
C ALA A 130 -1.69 -10.96 1.12
N THR A 131 -0.58 -11.66 1.30
CA THR A 131 0.63 -11.08 1.87
C THR A 131 1.84 -11.41 1.01
N GLY A 132 2.85 -10.56 1.07
CA GLY A 132 4.10 -10.84 0.38
C GLY A 132 5.05 -9.65 0.38
N LEU A 133 5.84 -9.59 -0.67
CA LEU A 133 6.97 -8.66 -0.80
C LEU A 133 6.59 -7.45 -1.64
N PHE A 134 7.15 -6.31 -1.27
CA PHE A 134 7.05 -5.06 -1.99
C PHE A 134 8.44 -4.45 -2.12
N ASN A 135 8.80 -4.06 -3.34
CA ASN A 135 10.02 -3.33 -3.61
C ASN A 135 9.73 -1.81 -3.60
N PRO A 136 10.23 -1.04 -2.62
CA PRO A 136 9.98 0.39 -2.55
C PRO A 136 10.62 1.19 -3.70
N ASP A 137 11.68 0.67 -4.32
CA ASP A 137 12.39 1.35 -5.40
C ASP A 137 11.66 1.21 -6.74
N THR A 138 11.19 -0.01 -7.06
CA THR A 138 10.49 -0.32 -8.33
C THR A 138 8.96 -0.27 -8.22
N ARG A 139 8.43 -0.24 -6.99
CA ARG A 139 7.00 -0.40 -6.65
C ARG A 139 6.40 -1.74 -7.05
N GLU A 140 7.23 -2.70 -7.42
CA GLU A 140 6.78 -4.04 -7.76
C GLU A 140 6.34 -4.77 -6.49
N PHE A 141 5.28 -5.55 -6.61
CA PHE A 141 4.81 -6.42 -5.55
C PHE A 141 4.64 -7.85 -6.02
N MET A 142 4.76 -8.77 -5.08
CA MET A 142 4.40 -10.17 -5.24
C MET A 142 3.70 -10.61 -3.97
N VAL A 143 2.45 -11.06 -4.09
CA VAL A 143 1.65 -11.57 -2.97
C VAL A 143 1.11 -12.95 -3.25
N SER A 144 0.82 -13.66 -2.17
CA SER A 144 0.09 -14.92 -2.21
C SER A 144 -0.95 -14.99 -1.10
N TRP A 145 -2.00 -15.76 -1.33
CA TRP A 145 -2.95 -16.16 -0.31
C TRP A 145 -3.43 -17.58 -0.58
N ASP A 146 -3.81 -18.25 0.49
CA ASP A 146 -4.49 -19.52 0.42
C ASP A 146 -6.01 -19.28 0.52
N HIS A 147 -6.78 -20.19 -0.07
CA HIS A 147 -8.23 -20.21 0.05
C HIS A 147 -8.70 -21.64 0.13
N MET A 148 -9.54 -21.94 1.11
CA MET A 148 -10.13 -23.25 1.26
C MET A 148 -11.50 -23.29 0.57
N PHE A 149 -11.60 -24.07 -0.51
CA PHE A 149 -12.91 -24.34 -1.10
C PHE A 149 -13.65 -25.38 -0.27
N ASP A 150 -14.64 -24.93 0.49
CA ASP A 150 -15.59 -25.83 1.14
C ASP A 150 -16.63 -26.28 0.10
N SER A 151 -16.31 -27.36 -0.59
CA SER A 151 -17.29 -28.11 -1.34
C SER A 151 -17.35 -29.50 -0.72
N GLY A 152 -18.50 -29.89 -0.17
CA GLY A 152 -18.68 -31.14 0.61
C GLY A 152 -18.37 -32.47 -0.12
N LYS A 153 -17.70 -32.45 -1.27
CA LYS A 153 -17.12 -33.62 -1.95
C LYS A 153 -15.62 -33.49 -2.25
N HIS A 154 -15.05 -32.28 -2.24
CA HIS A 154 -13.63 -32.01 -2.46
C HIS A 154 -13.25 -30.77 -1.65
N GLU A 155 -12.66 -30.97 -0.47
CA GLU A 155 -11.86 -29.94 0.20
C GLU A 155 -10.61 -29.75 -0.64
N GLY A 156 -10.45 -28.55 -1.20
CA GLY A 156 -9.31 -28.21 -2.04
C GLY A 156 -8.71 -26.91 -1.56
N LEU A 157 -7.51 -27.00 -0.98
CA LEU A 157 -6.67 -25.83 -0.75
C LEU A 157 -6.23 -25.29 -2.11
N ALA A 158 -6.52 -24.02 -2.37
CA ALA A 158 -6.03 -23.31 -3.53
C ALA A 158 -5.09 -22.20 -3.09
N THR A 159 -3.88 -22.18 -3.62
CA THR A 159 -2.93 -21.08 -3.39
C THR A 159 -2.93 -20.17 -4.61
N PHE A 160 -3.20 -18.91 -4.40
CA PHE A 160 -3.20 -17.90 -5.44
C PHE A 160 -1.97 -17.01 -5.32
N PHE A 161 -1.50 -16.53 -6.47
CA PHE A 161 -0.37 -15.62 -6.59
C PHE A 161 -0.75 -14.44 -7.46
N LEU A 162 -0.37 -13.24 -7.04
CA LEU A 162 -0.50 -12.01 -7.82
C LEU A 162 0.81 -11.25 -7.81
N LYS A 163 1.16 -10.67 -8.95
CA LYS A 163 2.29 -9.76 -9.09
C LYS A 163 1.89 -8.55 -9.90
N GLY A 164 2.60 -7.45 -9.69
CA GLY A 164 2.21 -6.19 -10.30
C GLY A 164 3.01 -5.01 -9.81
N ILE A 165 2.48 -3.82 -10.09
CA ILE A 165 3.03 -2.53 -9.68
C ILE A 165 2.01 -1.84 -8.78
N ALA A 166 2.44 -1.38 -7.61
CA ALA A 166 1.58 -0.65 -6.69
C ALA A 166 1.64 0.86 -6.95
N GLN A 167 0.48 1.46 -7.22
CA GLN A 167 0.31 2.90 -7.24
C GLN A 167 0.05 3.38 -5.82
N VAL A 168 1.14 3.77 -5.16
CA VAL A 168 1.12 4.34 -3.82
C VAL A 168 0.76 5.81 -3.96
N GLN A 169 -0.33 6.23 -3.31
CA GLN A 169 -0.63 7.64 -3.20
C GLN A 169 0.41 8.21 -2.23
N ASN A 170 1.42 8.89 -2.77
CA ASN A 170 2.36 9.69 -1.97
C ASN A 170 1.59 10.88 -1.37
N GLY A 171 0.68 10.60 -0.44
CA GLY A 171 0.04 11.58 0.41
C GLY A 171 1.11 12.11 1.35
N GLN A 172 1.68 13.26 1.01
CA GLN A 172 2.60 14.05 1.83
C GLN A 172 3.74 13.22 2.41
N GLN A 173 4.94 13.32 1.81
CA GLN A 173 6.13 13.26 2.64
C GLN A 173 5.89 14.21 3.83
N PRO A 174 5.85 13.72 5.09
CA PRO A 174 6.02 14.61 6.21
C PRO A 174 7.43 15.15 5.97
N VAL A 175 7.52 16.43 5.61
CA VAL A 175 8.82 17.10 5.66
C VAL A 175 9.32 16.84 7.08
N PRO A 176 10.46 16.15 7.27
CA PRO A 176 10.96 15.88 8.60
C PRO A 176 11.38 17.23 9.17
N THR A 177 10.48 17.91 9.89
CA THR A 177 10.77 19.21 10.50
C THR A 177 11.02 19.14 12.00
N PRO A 178 11.96 18.31 12.48
CA PRO A 178 12.83 18.77 13.56
C PRO A 178 13.72 19.92 13.05
N ALA A 179 14.27 19.80 11.84
CA ALA A 179 15.19 20.80 11.27
C ALA A 179 14.48 22.12 10.88
N GLY A 180 13.24 22.05 10.39
CA GLY A 180 12.46 23.25 10.06
C GLY A 180 12.14 24.11 11.29
N LEU A 181 11.81 23.48 12.41
CA LEU A 181 11.60 24.15 13.70
C LEU A 181 12.90 24.77 14.23
N VAL A 182 14.03 24.06 14.11
CA VAL A 182 15.36 24.59 14.48
C VAL A 182 15.76 25.77 13.59
N LEU A 183 15.52 25.71 12.28
CA LEU A 183 15.81 26.82 11.35
C LEU A 183 14.90 28.02 11.57
N TYR A 184 13.61 27.81 11.84
CA TYR A 184 12.68 28.89 12.21
C TYR A 184 13.05 29.53 13.54
N ALA A 185 13.38 28.72 14.55
CA ALA A 185 13.80 29.21 15.86
C ALA A 185 15.13 29.97 15.77
N THR A 186 16.12 29.43 15.06
CA THR A 186 17.41 30.13 14.87
C THR A 186 17.26 31.41 14.05
N GLY A 187 16.37 31.45 13.06
CA GLY A 187 16.02 32.67 12.33
C GLY A 187 15.39 33.76 13.20
N LEU A 188 14.41 33.40 14.06
CA LEU A 188 13.77 34.34 14.98
C LEU A 188 14.73 34.85 16.07
N PHE A 189 15.59 33.99 16.60
CA PHE A 189 16.62 34.41 17.56
C PHE A 189 17.69 35.31 16.91
N GLY A 190 18.09 35.03 15.67
CA GLY A 190 19.02 35.87 14.91
C GLY A 190 18.46 37.28 14.66
N LEU A 191 17.20 37.39 14.23
CA LEU A 191 16.55 38.69 14.01
C LEU A 191 16.29 39.45 15.32
N GLY A 192 15.84 38.76 16.38
CA GLY A 192 15.60 39.37 17.68
C GLY A 192 16.86 39.92 18.35
N THR A 193 17.98 39.19 18.27
CA THR A 193 19.27 39.63 18.83
C THR A 193 19.88 40.80 18.05
N TRP A 194 19.68 40.85 16.73
CA TRP A 194 20.12 41.99 15.91
C TRP A 194 19.31 43.27 16.20
N ALA A 195 17.99 43.15 16.30
CA ALA A 195 17.11 44.27 16.65
C ALA A 195 17.43 44.84 18.05
N TRP A 196 17.67 43.97 19.03
CA TRP A 196 18.01 44.39 20.39
C TRP A 196 19.40 45.05 20.49
N ARG A 197 20.38 44.59 19.71
CA ARG A 197 21.69 45.26 19.62
C ARG A 197 21.58 46.66 19.03
N ARG A 198 20.74 46.84 18.01
CA ARG A 198 20.54 48.15 17.35
C ARG A 198 19.89 49.18 18.27
N HIS A 199 18.97 48.74 19.14
CA HIS A 199 18.36 49.60 20.16
C HIS A 199 19.33 50.04 21.26
N ARG A 200 20.37 49.25 21.57
CA ARG A 200 21.37 49.61 22.59
C ARG A 200 22.45 50.57 22.08
N THR A 201 22.69 50.61 20.77
CA THR A 201 23.62 51.56 20.15
C THR A 201 22.97 52.92 19.86
N ALA A 202 21.65 53.04 20.01
CA ALA A 202 20.89 54.27 19.77
C ALA A 202 20.60 55.04 21.09
N VAL A 203 21.57 55.09 22.01
CA VAL A 203 21.54 56.10 23.08
C VAL A 203 22.17 57.37 22.50
N PRO A 204 21.40 58.45 22.28
CA PRO A 204 21.99 59.73 21.90
C PRO A 204 22.80 60.27 23.08
N HIS A 205 24.09 60.57 22.84
CA HIS A 205 24.82 61.50 23.69
C HIS A 205 24.13 62.86 23.56
N ALA A 206 23.37 63.23 24.59
CA ALA A 206 22.95 64.61 24.80
C ALA A 206 24.18 65.42 25.23
N ALA A 207 24.54 66.42 24.43
CA ALA A 207 25.36 67.56 24.79
C ALA A 207 24.76 68.78 24.08
#